data_AF-A0AA88VW55-F1
#
_entry.id   AF-A0AA88VW55-F1
#
_cell.length_a   1.000
_cell.length_b   1.000
_cell.length_c   1.000
_cell.angle_alpha   90.00
_cell.angle_beta   90.00
_cell.angle_gamma   90.00
#
_symmetry.space_group_name_H-M   'P 1'
#
loop_
_entity.id
_entity.type
_entity.pdbx_description
1 polymer ?
#
loop_
_entity_poly.entity_id
_entity_poly.type
_entity_poly.pdbx_seq_one_letter_code
_entity_poly.pdbx_strand_id
1 'polypeptide(L)'
;MVYCSSQLLSTSFPLLNPKTLKFDAKYSKNWLPLQSTEGLVKGLYQTRVLNLRAMQEDKASAVTSDGSELRVPHVLTVAGSDSGAGAGIQADLKTCAARGGVEVVPEDFVAEQLKSVLSDMRADVVKTGMLPSTGIVKILLHSLKEFPVRALVVDPVMVSTSGDVLAGPSILATFREELLPMADIVTPNLREASVLLGGVQLETVANMRSAAKSIHDMGPRNVLVKGGDLPASSDAVDIFFDGQDFYELRSSRVKTRNTHGTGCTLASCIAAELAKGHPMLSAVKVAKRYIETALDYSKDIVIGSGLQGPFDHLSKLKRNVHNAYVQRAFDSGDLFLYAVTDSGMNKKWGRSITDAVKAALEGGATIVQLREKDAETRDFLEAAKACLEICRSKGVPLLINDRVDVALACDADGVHVGQSDMPTNVVRSLLGPEKIIGVSCKTPQQAQQAWIDGADYIGSGGVYPTNTKANNRTIGIDGLKTVSLASKLPVVAIGGIGLSNAQSVMETGVPNLKGVAVVSALFDQECVLTETKKLHAVLMEAASRVK
;
A
#
# COMPACT_ATOMS: atom_id res chain seq x y z
N MET A 1 16.52 -19.38 -14.56
CA MET A 1 15.62 -19.53 -13.40
C MET A 1 16.26 -18.83 -12.21
N VAL A 2 15.49 -18.14 -11.36
CA VAL A 2 16.00 -17.45 -10.15
C VAL A 2 14.90 -17.47 -9.08
N TYR A 3 15.31 -17.66 -7.83
CA TYR A 3 14.46 -17.78 -6.66
C TYR A 3 14.45 -16.48 -5.85
N CYS A 4 13.32 -16.12 -5.24
CA CYS A 4 13.21 -14.98 -4.31
C CYS A 4 12.42 -15.36 -3.06
N SER A 5 13.04 -15.28 -1.88
CA SER A 5 12.37 -15.38 -0.58
C SER A 5 12.04 -13.99 -0.04
N SER A 6 10.82 -13.78 0.47
CA SER A 6 10.40 -12.46 0.94
C SER A 6 10.94 -12.12 2.35
N GLN A 7 12.23 -11.82 2.45
CA GLN A 7 12.80 -11.05 3.56
C GLN A 7 13.37 -9.72 3.05
N LEU A 8 13.17 -8.66 3.84
CA LEU A 8 13.79 -7.36 3.63
C LEU A 8 15.31 -7.49 3.75
N LEU A 9 16.00 -7.63 2.61
CA LEU A 9 17.46 -7.59 2.56
C LEU A 9 17.97 -6.19 2.91
N SER A 10 18.28 -5.98 4.19
CA SER A 10 19.26 -4.97 4.59
C SER A 10 20.57 -5.27 3.85
N THR A 11 21.04 -4.31 3.06
CA THR A 11 22.16 -4.45 2.12
C THR A 11 23.40 -5.13 2.70
N SER A 12 23.86 -6.20 2.03
CA SER A 12 25.20 -6.78 2.19
C SER A 12 25.65 -7.35 0.84
N PHE A 13 26.49 -6.62 0.11
CA PHE A 13 27.08 -7.09 -1.14
C PHE A 13 28.17 -8.14 -0.86
N PRO A 14 28.23 -9.25 -1.61
CA PRO A 14 29.41 -10.10 -1.60
C PRO A 14 30.57 -9.39 -2.31
N LEU A 15 31.75 -9.42 -1.68
CA LEU A 15 33.00 -8.88 -2.22
C LEU A 15 33.45 -9.66 -3.46
N LEU A 16 33.39 -9.03 -4.63
CA LEU A 16 34.03 -9.57 -5.84
C LEU A 16 35.55 -9.37 -5.77
N ASN A 17 36.29 -10.45 -6.02
CA ASN A 17 37.75 -10.52 -5.94
C ASN A 17 38.41 -9.66 -7.05
N PRO A 18 39.25 -8.64 -6.74
CA PRO A 18 39.68 -7.62 -7.69
C PRO A 18 40.81 -8.05 -8.67
N LYS A 19 40.93 -9.33 -9.03
CA LYS A 19 42.03 -9.85 -9.87
C LYS A 19 41.68 -10.22 -11.32
N THR A 20 40.43 -10.13 -11.75
CA THR A 20 40.00 -10.57 -13.10
C THR A 20 39.12 -9.56 -13.84
N LEU A 21 39.58 -8.31 -13.96
CA LEU A 21 39.05 -7.33 -14.93
C LEU A 21 40.20 -6.52 -15.54
N LYS A 22 40.71 -6.95 -16.70
CA LYS A 22 41.51 -6.09 -17.57
C LYS A 22 40.57 -5.14 -18.32
N PHE A 23 40.55 -3.87 -17.94
CA PHE A 23 39.93 -2.83 -18.75
C PHE A 23 40.90 -2.32 -19.80
N ASP A 24 40.47 -2.33 -21.06
CA ASP A 24 41.21 -1.72 -22.17
C ASP A 24 41.03 -0.20 -22.14
N ALA A 25 42.14 0.54 -22.20
CA ALA A 25 42.19 1.95 -21.83
C ALA A 25 42.25 2.86 -23.07
N LYS A 26 41.08 3.25 -23.58
CA LYS A 26 40.92 4.43 -24.44
C LYS A 26 39.78 5.32 -23.94
N TYR A 27 39.98 6.63 -24.07
CA TYR A 27 39.10 7.73 -23.62
C TYR A 27 39.08 8.03 -22.11
N SER A 28 40.23 8.47 -21.60
CA SER A 28 40.30 9.33 -20.40
C SER A 28 40.75 10.74 -20.77
N LYS A 29 39.91 11.74 -20.51
CA LYS A 29 40.31 13.15 -20.30
C LYS A 29 39.17 13.96 -19.66
N ASN A 30 39.57 14.84 -18.74
CA ASN A 30 38.78 15.91 -18.10
C ASN A 30 37.78 15.52 -16.98
N TRP A 31 38.28 15.26 -15.77
CA TRP A 31 37.67 15.73 -14.51
C TRP A 31 38.77 16.09 -13.50
N LEU A 32 38.58 17.19 -12.74
CA LEU A 32 39.52 17.73 -11.75
C LEU A 32 39.26 17.14 -10.34
N PRO A 33 40.26 17.11 -9.43
CA PRO A 33 40.14 16.44 -8.14
C PRO A 33 39.55 17.33 -7.03
N LEU A 34 38.74 16.74 -6.15
CA LEU A 34 38.33 17.31 -4.86
C LEU A 34 38.75 16.34 -3.74
N GLN A 35 39.62 16.78 -2.85
CA GLN A 35 40.05 16.04 -1.66
C GLN A 35 39.25 16.45 -0.42
N SER A 36 39.31 15.62 0.64
CA SER A 36 38.85 15.84 2.02
C SER A 36 37.35 15.69 2.37
N THR A 37 36.85 14.43 2.40
CA THR A 37 35.59 14.07 3.11
C THR A 37 35.68 12.80 3.98
N GLU A 38 36.81 12.09 4.04
CA GLU A 38 36.90 10.80 4.75
C GLU A 38 36.85 10.87 6.29
N GLY A 39 37.21 12.02 6.89
CA GLY A 39 37.28 12.16 8.35
C GLY A 39 35.92 12.20 9.05
N LEU A 40 34.92 12.85 8.43
CA LEU A 40 33.59 13.08 9.03
C LEU A 40 32.67 11.85 8.96
N VAL A 41 32.87 10.97 7.96
CA VAL A 41 32.03 9.78 7.76
C VAL A 41 32.32 8.69 8.80
N LYS A 42 33.58 8.54 9.24
CA LYS A 42 33.97 7.48 10.20
C LYS A 42 33.42 7.71 11.61
N GLY A 43 33.36 8.94 12.08
CA GLY A 43 32.84 9.26 13.43
C GLY A 43 31.35 8.93 13.62
N LEU A 44 30.52 9.19 12.60
CA LEU A 44 29.07 8.97 12.67
C LEU A 44 28.66 7.49 12.61
N TYR A 45 29.51 6.62 12.07
CA TYR A 45 29.23 5.18 11.98
C TYR A 45 29.40 4.45 13.32
N GLN A 46 30.43 4.78 14.10
CA GLN A 46 30.72 4.07 15.36
C GLN A 46 29.64 4.29 16.45
N THR A 47 29.11 5.51 16.57
CA THR A 47 28.08 5.83 17.58
C THR A 47 26.72 5.15 17.28
N ARG A 48 26.38 4.92 16.00
CA ARG A 48 25.12 4.26 15.60
C ARG A 48 25.13 2.74 15.84
N VAL A 49 26.27 2.07 15.66
CA VAL A 49 26.37 0.61 15.80
C VAL A 49 26.27 0.17 17.27
N LEU A 50 26.75 0.99 18.22
CA LEU A 50 26.67 0.67 19.65
C LEU A 50 25.23 0.74 20.19
N ASN A 51 24.45 1.76 19.82
CA ASN A 51 23.07 1.88 20.28
C ASN A 51 22.13 0.78 19.72
N LEU A 52 22.42 0.24 18.53
CA LEU A 52 21.60 -0.84 17.95
C LEU A 52 21.76 -2.18 18.68
N ARG A 53 22.92 -2.45 19.31
CA ARG A 53 23.13 -3.67 20.10
C ARG A 53 22.38 -3.63 21.43
N ALA A 54 22.42 -2.49 22.13
CA ALA A 54 21.71 -2.32 23.39
C ALA A 54 20.18 -2.53 23.26
N MET A 55 19.58 -2.16 22.11
CA MET A 55 18.15 -2.34 21.87
C MET A 55 17.74 -3.77 21.45
N GLN A 56 18.69 -4.69 21.22
CA GLN A 56 18.39 -6.08 20.88
C GLN A 56 18.35 -7.01 22.09
N GLU A 57 19.05 -6.68 23.19
CA GLU A 57 19.11 -7.54 24.39
C GLU A 57 17.83 -7.46 25.23
N ASP A 58 17.16 -6.29 25.30
CA ASP A 58 15.93 -6.08 26.09
C ASP A 58 14.67 -6.76 25.54
N LYS A 59 14.70 -7.34 24.33
CA LYS A 59 13.53 -8.03 23.71
C LYS A 59 13.53 -9.55 23.87
N ALA A 60 14.54 -10.13 24.52
CA ALA A 60 14.70 -11.58 24.63
C ALA A 60 13.85 -12.26 25.73
N SER A 61 13.13 -11.49 26.57
CA SER A 61 12.53 -11.99 27.83
C SER A 61 11.00 -12.15 27.83
N ALA A 62 10.31 -11.97 26.70
CA ALA A 62 8.85 -12.07 26.63
C ALA A 62 8.33 -12.74 25.34
N VAL A 63 8.50 -14.07 25.24
CA VAL A 63 7.75 -14.91 24.28
C VAL A 63 7.10 -16.07 25.02
N THR A 64 5.80 -15.94 25.28
CA THR A 64 4.95 -17.04 25.75
C THR A 64 4.55 -17.94 24.57
N SER A 65 4.33 -19.22 24.84
CA SER A 65 4.13 -20.26 23.83
C SER A 65 2.82 -20.14 23.05
N ASP A 66 2.92 -19.90 21.74
CA ASP A 66 2.11 -20.60 20.74
C ASP A 66 2.98 -20.94 19.51
N GLY A 67 2.82 -22.13 18.97
CA GLY A 67 3.81 -22.85 18.15
C GLY A 67 3.65 -22.71 16.64
N SER A 68 3.37 -21.52 16.11
CA SER A 68 3.35 -21.28 14.66
C SER A 68 4.65 -20.64 14.17
N GLU A 69 5.54 -21.42 13.57
CA GLU A 69 6.71 -20.86 12.87
C GLU A 69 6.27 -19.96 11.71
N LEU A 70 6.83 -18.75 11.64
CA LEU A 70 6.60 -17.77 10.57
C LEU A 70 7.25 -18.26 9.26
N ARG A 71 6.58 -19.17 8.54
CA ARG A 71 7.04 -19.67 7.24
C ARG A 71 6.91 -18.57 6.17
N VAL A 72 8.05 -18.22 5.56
CA VAL A 72 8.12 -17.28 4.43
C VAL A 72 7.46 -17.92 3.20
N PRO A 73 6.53 -17.24 2.50
CA PRO A 73 5.95 -17.75 1.26
C PRO A 73 6.98 -17.83 0.13
N HIS A 74 7.01 -18.95 -0.60
CA HIS A 74 7.95 -19.17 -1.70
C HIS A 74 7.24 -19.18 -3.06
N VAL A 75 7.67 -18.31 -3.98
CA VAL A 75 7.21 -18.26 -5.37
C VAL A 75 8.37 -18.56 -6.31
N LEU A 76 8.17 -19.52 -7.23
CA LEU A 76 9.12 -19.83 -8.29
C LEU A 76 8.60 -19.33 -9.64
N THR A 77 9.41 -18.55 -10.37
CA THR A 77 9.14 -18.17 -11.76
C THR A 77 9.92 -19.03 -12.75
N VAL A 78 9.22 -19.51 -13.78
CA VAL A 78 9.77 -20.25 -14.92
C VAL A 78 9.49 -19.43 -16.19
N ALA A 79 10.44 -18.58 -16.55
CA ALA A 79 10.31 -17.62 -17.65
C ALA A 79 11.68 -17.29 -18.28
N GLY A 80 11.66 -16.87 -19.54
CA GLY A 80 12.81 -16.26 -20.23
C GLY A 80 13.16 -14.85 -19.70
N SER A 81 14.32 -14.33 -20.12
CA SER A 81 14.93 -13.10 -19.60
C SER A 81 14.77 -11.90 -20.54
N ASP A 82 14.31 -10.75 -20.03
CA ASP A 82 14.25 -9.46 -20.70
C ASP A 82 15.46 -8.58 -20.33
N SER A 83 16.28 -8.25 -21.33
CA SER A 83 17.43 -7.35 -21.22
C SER A 83 17.07 -5.91 -20.82
N GLY A 84 15.91 -5.40 -21.24
CA GLY A 84 15.40 -4.10 -20.81
C GLY A 84 14.89 -4.12 -19.36
N ALA A 85 14.68 -5.33 -18.83
CA ALA A 85 14.13 -5.59 -17.51
C ALA A 85 12.82 -4.84 -17.27
N GLY A 86 11.92 -4.86 -18.26
CA GLY A 86 10.54 -4.42 -18.10
C GLY A 86 9.55 -5.56 -17.98
N ALA A 87 9.87 -6.72 -18.57
CA ALA A 87 9.10 -7.97 -18.58
C ALA A 87 9.99 -9.17 -18.20
N GLY A 88 9.51 -10.40 -18.47
CA GLY A 88 10.28 -11.63 -18.27
C GLY A 88 10.76 -11.84 -16.84
N ILE A 89 11.81 -12.65 -16.68
CA ILE A 89 12.36 -12.96 -15.36
C ILE A 89 12.87 -11.70 -14.64
N GLN A 90 13.20 -10.60 -15.33
CA GLN A 90 13.62 -9.34 -14.70
C GLN A 90 12.48 -8.36 -14.39
N ALA A 91 11.23 -8.63 -14.76
CA ALA A 91 10.06 -8.01 -14.14
C ALA A 91 9.68 -8.78 -12.87
N ASP A 92 9.63 -10.11 -13.00
CA ASP A 92 9.50 -11.03 -11.87
C ASP A 92 10.58 -10.74 -10.81
N LEU A 93 11.80 -10.38 -11.26
CA LEU A 93 12.94 -9.89 -10.47
C LEU A 93 13.25 -8.38 -10.68
N LYS A 94 12.28 -7.51 -10.98
CA LYS A 94 12.37 -6.09 -10.55
C LYS A 94 11.61 -5.84 -9.26
N THR A 95 10.77 -6.80 -8.92
CA THR A 95 10.40 -7.14 -7.55
C THR A 95 11.62 -7.60 -6.71
N CYS A 96 12.72 -8.12 -7.31
CA CYS A 96 13.90 -8.68 -6.58
C CYS A 96 15.35 -8.50 -7.19
N ALA A 97 15.63 -7.51 -8.06
CA ALA A 97 16.94 -7.20 -8.76
C ALA A 97 17.39 -8.07 -9.99
N ALA A 98 18.11 -7.48 -10.97
CA ALA A 98 18.02 -7.88 -12.40
C ALA A 98 19.31 -7.93 -13.29
N ARG A 99 19.31 -8.86 -14.29
CA ARG A 99 19.88 -8.86 -15.68
C ARG A 99 19.83 -10.30 -16.27
N GLY A 100 19.97 -10.64 -17.57
CA GLY A 100 19.72 -9.95 -18.86
C GLY A 100 20.07 -10.88 -20.06
N GLY A 101 19.42 -10.77 -21.24
CA GLY A 101 19.66 -11.60 -22.46
C GLY A 101 18.60 -12.67 -22.78
N VAL A 102 18.33 -12.98 -24.06
CA VAL A 102 17.49 -14.13 -24.49
C VAL A 102 18.38 -15.18 -25.15
N GLU A 103 18.70 -16.22 -24.41
CA GLU A 103 19.40 -17.42 -24.86
C GLU A 103 18.53 -18.62 -24.47
N VAL A 104 18.29 -19.55 -25.40
CA VAL A 104 17.52 -20.77 -25.10
C VAL A 104 18.44 -21.73 -24.37
N VAL A 105 18.19 -21.89 -23.08
CA VAL A 105 19.00 -22.75 -22.21
C VAL A 105 18.65 -24.23 -22.47
N PRO A 106 19.63 -25.16 -22.48
CA PRO A 106 19.37 -26.58 -22.71
C PRO A 106 18.32 -27.17 -21.76
N GLU A 107 17.49 -28.08 -22.28
CA GLU A 107 16.33 -28.62 -21.56
C GLU A 107 16.75 -29.39 -20.28
N ASP A 108 17.81 -30.19 -20.35
CA ASP A 108 18.36 -30.91 -19.19
C ASP A 108 18.76 -29.96 -18.04
N PHE A 109 19.35 -28.81 -18.36
CA PHE A 109 19.71 -27.81 -17.36
C PHE A 109 18.47 -27.13 -16.75
N VAL A 110 17.39 -26.98 -17.51
CA VAL A 110 16.10 -26.52 -16.97
C VAL A 110 15.53 -27.56 -16.00
N ALA A 111 15.66 -28.86 -16.29
CA ALA A 111 15.26 -29.93 -15.38
C ALA A 111 16.10 -29.94 -14.08
N GLU A 112 17.42 -29.79 -14.18
CA GLU A 112 18.32 -29.67 -13.03
C GLU A 112 17.97 -28.47 -12.14
N GLN A 113 17.69 -27.30 -12.75
CA GLN A 113 17.28 -26.10 -12.02
C GLN A 113 15.93 -26.28 -11.30
N LEU A 114 14.93 -26.85 -11.97
CA LEU A 114 13.63 -27.14 -11.36
C LEU A 114 13.79 -28.09 -10.17
N LYS A 115 14.51 -29.20 -10.37
CA LYS A 115 14.75 -30.20 -9.33
C LYS A 115 15.46 -29.58 -8.12
N SER A 116 16.55 -28.84 -8.34
CA SER A 116 17.33 -28.23 -7.27
C SER A 116 16.51 -27.25 -6.41
N VAL A 117 15.63 -26.45 -7.00
CA VAL A 117 14.80 -25.50 -6.22
C VAL A 117 13.63 -26.20 -5.55
N LEU A 118 12.95 -27.11 -6.25
CA LEU A 118 11.72 -27.74 -5.74
C LEU A 118 12.00 -28.79 -4.66
N SER A 119 13.10 -29.55 -4.74
CA SER A 119 13.44 -30.57 -3.74
C SER A 119 13.89 -30.00 -2.40
N ASP A 120 14.56 -28.84 -2.42
CA ASP A 120 15.14 -28.19 -1.24
C ASP A 120 14.20 -27.11 -0.67
N MET A 121 13.90 -26.08 -1.48
CA MET A 121 13.28 -24.85 -1.00
C MET A 121 11.75 -24.91 -0.91
N ARG A 122 11.12 -25.90 -1.56
CA ARG A 122 9.67 -26.17 -1.58
C ARG A 122 8.82 -24.92 -1.89
N ALA A 123 8.71 -24.60 -3.18
CA ALA A 123 7.85 -23.51 -3.64
C ALA A 123 6.38 -23.74 -3.27
N ASP A 124 5.70 -22.72 -2.74
CA ASP A 124 4.26 -22.78 -2.51
C ASP A 124 3.47 -22.55 -3.80
N VAL A 125 3.96 -21.65 -4.67
CA VAL A 125 3.30 -21.30 -5.94
C VAL A 125 4.33 -21.22 -7.05
N VAL A 126 3.96 -21.68 -8.25
CA VAL A 126 4.77 -21.58 -9.46
C VAL A 126 4.06 -20.68 -10.46
N LYS A 127 4.82 -19.77 -11.07
CA LYS A 127 4.36 -18.89 -12.16
C LYS A 127 5.15 -19.20 -13.43
N THR A 128 4.47 -19.43 -14.55
CA THR A 128 5.12 -19.52 -15.86
C THR A 128 5.08 -18.17 -16.58
N GLY A 129 6.11 -17.89 -17.38
CA GLY A 129 6.09 -16.85 -18.41
C GLY A 129 6.29 -17.48 -19.78
N MET A 130 7.16 -16.88 -20.60
CA MET A 130 7.55 -17.45 -21.90
C MET A 130 8.24 -18.82 -21.74
N LEU A 131 7.68 -19.85 -22.37
CA LEU A 131 8.22 -21.21 -22.45
C LEU A 131 8.53 -21.52 -23.94
N PRO A 132 9.82 -21.60 -24.35
CA PRO A 132 10.20 -21.56 -25.77
C PRO A 132 10.20 -22.92 -26.49
N SER A 133 9.94 -24.04 -25.80
CA SER A 133 9.87 -25.38 -26.41
C SER A 133 8.83 -26.26 -25.73
N THR A 134 8.36 -27.28 -26.45
CA THR A 134 7.48 -28.33 -25.90
C THR A 134 8.18 -29.18 -24.83
N GLY A 135 9.49 -29.38 -24.94
CA GLY A 135 10.27 -30.15 -23.96
C GLY A 135 10.37 -29.44 -22.62
N ILE A 136 10.61 -28.12 -22.61
CA ILE A 136 10.58 -27.30 -21.38
C ILE A 136 9.20 -27.36 -20.69
N VAL A 137 8.10 -27.35 -21.45
CA VAL A 137 6.76 -27.54 -20.87
C VAL A 137 6.63 -28.93 -20.23
N LYS A 138 7.08 -29.99 -20.92
CA LYS A 138 7.00 -31.37 -20.40
C LYS A 138 7.85 -31.58 -19.15
N ILE A 139 9.04 -30.99 -19.11
CA ILE A 139 9.93 -31.00 -17.94
C ILE A 139 9.26 -30.28 -16.77
N LEU A 140 8.69 -29.09 -16.98
CA LEU A 140 7.93 -28.38 -15.95
C LEU A 140 6.79 -29.26 -15.39
N LEU A 141 5.95 -29.84 -16.26
CA LEU A 141 4.82 -30.66 -15.82
C LEU A 141 5.26 -31.95 -15.12
N HIS A 142 6.42 -32.51 -15.48
CA HIS A 142 7.02 -33.63 -14.76
C HIS A 142 7.49 -33.22 -13.36
N SER A 143 8.26 -32.12 -13.26
CA SER A 143 8.73 -31.60 -11.97
C SER A 143 7.59 -31.19 -11.04
N LEU A 144 6.47 -30.66 -11.55
CA LEU A 144 5.29 -30.33 -10.73
C LEU A 144 4.47 -31.56 -10.31
N LYS A 145 4.65 -32.71 -10.97
CA LYS A 145 4.09 -34.00 -10.53
C LYS A 145 4.97 -34.67 -9.47
N GLU A 146 6.30 -34.54 -9.58
CA GLU A 146 7.27 -35.01 -8.57
C GLU A 146 7.22 -34.13 -7.30
N PHE A 147 7.13 -32.82 -7.47
CA PHE A 147 7.10 -31.81 -6.41
C PHE A 147 5.83 -30.94 -6.52
N PRO A 148 4.68 -31.41 -6.01
CA PRO A 148 3.43 -30.68 -6.10
C PRO A 148 3.45 -29.37 -5.30
N VAL A 149 2.83 -28.34 -5.88
CA VAL A 149 2.73 -26.98 -5.33
C VAL A 149 1.26 -26.62 -5.05
N ARG A 150 1.01 -25.56 -4.27
CA ARG A 150 -0.36 -25.13 -3.90
C ARG A 150 -1.12 -24.54 -5.10
N ALA A 151 -0.42 -23.84 -5.99
CA ALA A 151 -1.01 -23.27 -7.19
C ALA A 151 -0.01 -23.15 -8.35
N LEU A 152 -0.51 -23.35 -9.58
CA LEU A 152 0.16 -23.02 -10.83
C LEU A 152 -0.53 -21.82 -11.51
N VAL A 153 0.21 -20.72 -11.69
CA VAL A 153 -0.21 -19.50 -12.40
C VAL A 153 0.43 -19.48 -13.79
N VAL A 154 -0.38 -19.56 -14.84
CA VAL A 154 0.12 -19.56 -16.23
C VAL A 154 -0.12 -18.21 -16.89
N ASP A 155 0.95 -17.45 -17.17
CA ASP A 155 0.93 -16.32 -18.10
C ASP A 155 1.31 -16.85 -19.49
N PRO A 156 0.36 -17.04 -20.43
CA PRO A 156 0.59 -17.79 -21.66
C PRO A 156 1.24 -16.89 -22.72
N VAL A 157 2.49 -16.49 -22.48
CA VAL A 157 3.26 -15.58 -23.34
C VAL A 157 3.62 -16.28 -24.66
N MET A 158 2.73 -16.16 -25.64
CA MET A 158 2.84 -16.75 -26.98
C MET A 158 3.08 -15.71 -28.08
N VAL A 159 2.83 -14.43 -27.79
CA VAL A 159 2.99 -13.31 -28.71
C VAL A 159 3.76 -12.21 -27.98
N SER A 160 4.79 -11.64 -28.61
CA SER A 160 5.54 -10.54 -28.03
C SER A 160 4.67 -9.27 -27.91
N THR A 161 5.09 -8.34 -27.06
CA THR A 161 4.44 -7.02 -26.96
C THR A 161 4.38 -6.30 -28.33
N SER A 162 5.39 -6.52 -29.19
CA SER A 162 5.49 -6.02 -30.57
C SER A 162 4.67 -6.80 -31.61
N GLY A 163 4.09 -7.95 -31.27
CA GLY A 163 3.23 -8.76 -32.15
C GLY A 163 3.89 -9.98 -32.79
N ASP A 164 5.15 -10.24 -32.49
CA ASP A 164 5.90 -11.41 -33.01
C ASP A 164 5.38 -12.71 -32.38
N VAL A 165 5.20 -13.75 -33.18
CA VAL A 165 4.79 -15.08 -32.68
C VAL A 165 5.98 -15.75 -31.99
N LEU A 166 5.88 -15.95 -30.67
CA LEU A 166 6.92 -16.56 -29.84
C LEU A 166 6.71 -18.07 -29.65
N ALA A 167 5.47 -18.56 -29.85
CA ALA A 167 5.13 -19.98 -29.72
C ALA A 167 4.68 -20.56 -31.08
N GLY A 168 5.41 -21.55 -31.59
CA GLY A 168 5.02 -22.30 -32.79
C GLY A 168 3.78 -23.19 -32.56
N PRO A 169 3.16 -23.72 -33.63
CA PRO A 169 1.92 -24.51 -33.53
C PRO A 169 2.01 -25.73 -32.60
N SER A 170 3.18 -26.37 -32.50
CA SER A 170 3.44 -27.49 -31.58
C SER A 170 3.40 -27.07 -30.11
N ILE A 171 3.95 -25.90 -29.78
CA ILE A 171 3.93 -25.35 -28.41
C ILE A 171 2.49 -24.99 -28.02
N LEU A 172 1.72 -24.43 -28.96
CA LEU A 172 0.29 -24.13 -28.75
C LEU A 172 -0.53 -25.38 -28.42
N ALA A 173 -0.29 -26.49 -29.13
CA ALA A 173 -0.94 -27.77 -28.85
C ALA A 173 -0.59 -28.28 -27.44
N THR A 174 0.70 -28.37 -27.11
CA THR A 174 1.16 -28.76 -25.75
C THR A 174 0.63 -27.81 -24.66
N PHE A 175 0.43 -26.52 -24.94
CA PHE A 175 -0.21 -25.60 -23.99
C PHE A 175 -1.66 -26.03 -23.70
N ARG A 176 -2.48 -26.23 -24.75
CA ARG A 176 -3.89 -26.62 -24.62
C ARG A 176 -4.07 -28.01 -24.02
N GLU A 177 -3.24 -28.97 -24.42
CA GLU A 177 -3.42 -30.40 -24.12
C GLU A 177 -2.72 -30.83 -22.81
N GLU A 178 -1.64 -30.16 -22.41
CA GLU A 178 -0.79 -30.60 -21.29
C GLU A 178 -0.65 -29.54 -20.17
N LEU A 179 -0.47 -28.25 -20.51
CA LEU A 179 -0.21 -27.20 -19.53
C LEU A 179 -1.49 -26.62 -18.89
N LEU A 180 -2.46 -26.22 -19.69
CA LEU A 180 -3.71 -25.62 -19.19
C LEU A 180 -4.50 -26.55 -18.26
N PRO A 181 -4.60 -27.88 -18.50
CA PRO A 181 -5.25 -28.81 -17.55
C PRO A 181 -4.60 -28.90 -16.16
N MET A 182 -3.36 -28.41 -15.99
CA MET A 182 -2.67 -28.36 -14.69
C MET A 182 -2.71 -26.97 -14.03
N ALA A 183 -3.28 -25.94 -14.68
CA ALA A 183 -3.24 -24.57 -14.18
C ALA A 183 -4.39 -24.27 -13.21
N ASP A 184 -4.06 -23.70 -12.05
CA ASP A 184 -5.07 -23.16 -11.13
C ASP A 184 -5.60 -21.80 -11.61
N ILE A 185 -4.78 -21.04 -12.35
CA ILE A 185 -5.25 -19.88 -13.13
C ILE A 185 -4.40 -19.69 -14.39
N VAL A 186 -5.07 -19.34 -15.50
CA VAL A 186 -4.41 -18.82 -16.71
C VAL A 186 -4.80 -17.36 -16.94
N THR A 187 -3.84 -16.53 -17.33
CA THR A 187 -4.01 -15.06 -17.46
C THR A 187 -3.79 -14.54 -18.88
N PRO A 188 -4.53 -14.96 -19.93
CA PRO A 188 -4.26 -14.52 -21.31
C PRO A 188 -4.71 -13.07 -21.58
N ASN A 189 -3.99 -12.33 -22.42
CA ASN A 189 -4.49 -11.09 -23.05
C ASN A 189 -5.39 -11.40 -24.25
N LEU A 190 -6.00 -10.40 -24.89
CA LEU A 190 -6.90 -10.62 -26.04
C LEU A 190 -6.23 -11.35 -27.21
N ARG A 191 -4.97 -11.05 -27.54
CA ARG A 191 -4.21 -11.72 -28.60
C ARG A 191 -3.88 -13.17 -28.22
N GLU A 192 -3.45 -13.38 -26.98
CA GLU A 192 -3.17 -14.72 -26.42
C GLU A 192 -4.45 -15.58 -26.37
N ALA A 193 -5.57 -15.03 -25.92
CA ALA A 193 -6.87 -15.70 -25.88
C ALA A 193 -7.39 -16.03 -27.28
N SER A 194 -7.25 -15.10 -28.24
CA SER A 194 -7.57 -15.33 -29.65
C SER A 194 -6.77 -16.51 -30.21
N VAL A 195 -5.45 -16.53 -30.00
CA VAL A 195 -4.54 -17.60 -30.46
C VAL A 195 -4.85 -18.94 -29.77
N LEU A 196 -5.10 -18.95 -28.45
CA LEU A 196 -5.55 -20.14 -27.73
C LEU A 196 -6.86 -20.70 -28.28
N LEU A 197 -7.74 -19.86 -28.81
CA LEU A 197 -9.04 -20.26 -29.38
C LEU A 197 -9.02 -20.42 -30.91
N GLY A 198 -7.84 -20.37 -31.57
CA GLY A 198 -7.71 -20.64 -33.00
C GLY A 198 -7.94 -19.43 -33.92
N GLY A 199 -7.72 -18.22 -33.42
CA GLY A 199 -7.78 -16.97 -34.20
C GLY A 199 -9.11 -16.21 -34.14
N VAL A 200 -9.96 -16.50 -33.13
CA VAL A 200 -11.25 -15.79 -32.96
C VAL A 200 -11.03 -14.31 -32.65
N GLN A 201 -11.87 -13.43 -33.20
CA GLN A 201 -11.82 -12.00 -32.90
C GLN A 201 -12.49 -11.70 -31.55
N LEU A 202 -11.83 -10.90 -30.71
CA LEU A 202 -12.27 -10.56 -29.35
C LEU A 202 -12.36 -9.03 -29.20
N GLU A 203 -13.48 -8.46 -29.64
CA GLU A 203 -13.67 -7.00 -29.69
C GLU A 203 -14.55 -6.45 -28.55
N THR A 204 -15.32 -7.31 -27.90
CA THR A 204 -16.28 -6.92 -26.84
C THR A 204 -16.10 -7.70 -25.55
N VAL A 205 -16.62 -7.13 -24.45
CA VAL A 205 -16.70 -7.78 -23.14
C VAL A 205 -17.49 -9.10 -23.18
N ALA A 206 -18.49 -9.22 -24.06
CA ALA A 206 -19.24 -10.46 -24.28
C ALA A 206 -18.38 -11.54 -24.97
N ASN A 207 -17.52 -11.15 -25.93
CA ASN A 207 -16.54 -12.07 -26.51
C ASN A 207 -15.52 -12.52 -25.45
N MET A 208 -15.06 -11.62 -24.57
CA MET A 208 -14.14 -11.98 -23.48
C MET A 208 -14.75 -12.98 -22.49
N ARG A 209 -16.02 -12.80 -22.09
CA ARG A 209 -16.75 -13.79 -21.25
C ARG A 209 -16.84 -15.15 -21.94
N SER A 210 -17.16 -15.15 -23.23
CA SER A 210 -17.22 -16.38 -24.04
C SER A 210 -15.86 -17.07 -24.13
N ALA A 211 -14.80 -16.30 -24.38
CA ALA A 211 -13.42 -16.77 -24.44
C ALA A 211 -12.94 -17.32 -23.09
N ALA A 212 -13.26 -16.65 -21.98
CA ALA A 212 -12.91 -17.12 -20.64
C ALA A 212 -13.52 -18.51 -20.36
N LYS A 213 -14.77 -18.73 -20.77
CA LYS A 213 -15.42 -20.04 -20.67
C LYS A 213 -14.76 -21.09 -21.57
N SER A 214 -14.57 -20.81 -22.87
CA SER A 214 -13.95 -21.75 -23.79
C SER A 214 -12.50 -22.10 -23.43
N ILE A 215 -11.77 -21.20 -22.75
CA ILE A 215 -10.43 -21.47 -22.22
C ILE A 215 -10.51 -22.30 -20.93
N HIS A 216 -11.49 -22.06 -20.05
CA HIS A 216 -11.76 -22.91 -18.87
C HIS A 216 -12.13 -24.34 -19.28
N ASP A 217 -12.86 -24.51 -20.38
CA ASP A 217 -13.20 -25.83 -20.93
C ASP A 217 -11.97 -26.60 -21.44
N MET A 218 -10.79 -25.98 -21.54
CA MET A 218 -9.49 -26.63 -21.77
C MET A 218 -8.82 -27.16 -20.48
N GLY A 219 -9.48 -27.05 -19.32
CA GLY A 219 -9.04 -27.58 -18.03
C GLY A 219 -8.47 -26.62 -16.96
N PRO A 220 -8.11 -25.34 -17.19
CA PRO A 220 -7.60 -24.49 -16.12
C PRO A 220 -8.72 -24.08 -15.15
N ARG A 221 -8.50 -24.20 -13.84
CA ARG A 221 -9.55 -23.98 -12.83
C ARG A 221 -10.15 -22.57 -12.83
N ASN A 222 -9.34 -21.58 -13.19
CA ASN A 222 -9.74 -20.18 -13.27
C ASN A 222 -9.13 -19.54 -14.52
N VAL A 223 -9.82 -18.55 -15.09
CA VAL A 223 -9.36 -17.82 -16.27
C VAL A 223 -9.50 -16.31 -16.05
N LEU A 224 -8.44 -15.56 -16.34
CA LEU A 224 -8.43 -14.09 -16.33
C LEU A 224 -8.09 -13.56 -17.73
N VAL A 225 -9.10 -13.24 -18.52
CA VAL A 225 -8.90 -12.61 -19.84
C VAL A 225 -8.64 -11.12 -19.62
N LYS A 226 -7.39 -10.70 -19.89
CA LYS A 226 -6.89 -9.32 -19.74
C LYS A 226 -7.37 -8.48 -20.93
N GLY A 227 -8.23 -7.49 -20.70
CA GLY A 227 -8.86 -6.68 -21.76
C GLY A 227 -8.23 -5.31 -21.98
N GLY A 228 -7.03 -5.08 -21.45
CA GLY A 228 -6.26 -3.85 -21.66
C GLY A 228 -6.11 -3.44 -23.13
N ASP A 229 -6.14 -4.38 -24.08
CA ASP A 229 -6.03 -4.11 -25.52
C ASP A 229 -7.39 -3.85 -26.23
N LEU A 230 -8.53 -3.77 -25.49
CA LEU A 230 -9.86 -3.53 -26.10
C LEU A 230 -9.89 -2.20 -26.90
N PRO A 231 -10.12 -2.23 -28.23
CA PRO A 231 -9.85 -1.08 -29.11
C PRO A 231 -10.82 0.10 -28.99
N ALA A 232 -11.97 -0.09 -28.33
CA ALA A 232 -13.01 0.94 -28.18
C ALA A 232 -13.34 1.33 -26.72
N SER A 233 -12.63 0.79 -25.73
CA SER A 233 -12.98 0.95 -24.30
C SER A 233 -12.17 2.04 -23.60
N SER A 234 -12.87 3.04 -23.03
CA SER A 234 -12.30 4.01 -22.09
C SER A 234 -11.86 3.38 -20.76
N ASP A 235 -12.43 2.22 -20.42
CA ASP A 235 -12.06 1.41 -19.25
C ASP A 235 -11.04 0.33 -19.64
N ALA A 236 -10.19 -0.07 -18.70
CA ALA A 236 -9.48 -1.34 -18.74
C ALA A 236 -10.33 -2.40 -18.01
N VAL A 237 -11.08 -3.20 -18.79
CA VAL A 237 -11.94 -4.27 -18.28
C VAL A 237 -11.20 -5.60 -18.38
N ASP A 238 -11.11 -6.35 -17.28
CA ASP A 238 -10.65 -7.75 -17.29
C ASP A 238 -11.81 -8.66 -16.88
N ILE A 239 -11.88 -9.85 -17.46
CA ILE A 239 -12.90 -10.85 -17.13
C ILE A 239 -12.26 -12.01 -16.39
N PHE A 240 -12.62 -12.17 -15.13
CA PHE A 240 -12.29 -13.34 -14.32
C PHE A 240 -13.47 -14.33 -14.31
N PHE A 241 -13.18 -15.62 -14.50
CA PHE A 241 -14.13 -16.72 -14.45
C PHE A 241 -13.55 -17.85 -13.57
N ASP A 242 -14.29 -18.31 -12.57
CA ASP A 242 -13.88 -19.33 -11.60
C ASP A 242 -14.49 -20.73 -11.87
N GLY A 243 -15.07 -20.91 -13.06
CA GLY A 243 -15.82 -22.11 -13.44
C GLY A 243 -17.33 -22.02 -13.15
N GLN A 244 -17.78 -21.06 -12.33
CA GLN A 244 -19.20 -20.85 -12.01
C GLN A 244 -19.64 -19.42 -12.34
N ASP A 245 -18.96 -18.43 -11.76
CA ASP A 245 -19.33 -17.01 -11.79
C ASP A 245 -18.36 -16.17 -12.62
N PHE A 246 -18.91 -15.12 -13.26
CA PHE A 246 -18.15 -14.12 -14.00
C PHE A 246 -17.99 -12.83 -13.19
N TYR A 247 -16.76 -12.36 -13.06
CA TYR A 247 -16.44 -11.13 -12.35
C TYR A 247 -15.78 -10.14 -13.32
N GLU A 248 -16.46 -9.02 -13.57
CA GLU A 248 -15.89 -7.92 -14.34
C GLU A 248 -15.02 -7.03 -13.44
N LEU A 249 -13.73 -6.96 -13.74
CA LEU A 249 -12.78 -6.14 -13.01
C LEU A 249 -12.48 -4.91 -13.84
N ARG A 250 -13.13 -3.79 -13.49
CA ARG A 250 -13.05 -2.51 -14.20
C ARG A 250 -12.13 -1.55 -13.49
N SER A 251 -11.36 -0.80 -14.26
CA SER A 251 -10.51 0.30 -13.81
C SER A 251 -10.39 1.36 -14.92
N SER A 252 -10.06 2.59 -14.58
CA SER A 252 -9.81 3.63 -15.58
C SER A 252 -8.60 3.27 -16.44
N ARG A 253 -8.65 3.50 -17.76
CA ARG A 253 -7.51 3.29 -18.64
C ARG A 253 -6.44 4.37 -18.40
N VAL A 254 -5.32 4.00 -17.79
CA VAL A 254 -4.16 4.90 -17.64
C VAL A 254 -3.56 5.19 -19.02
N LYS A 255 -3.54 6.46 -19.42
CA LYS A 255 -2.87 6.91 -20.65
C LYS A 255 -1.38 7.03 -20.42
N THR A 256 -0.61 6.03 -20.82
CA THR A 256 0.86 6.05 -20.79
C THR A 256 1.45 5.16 -21.88
N ARG A 257 2.69 5.44 -22.27
CA ARG A 257 3.53 4.52 -23.07
C ARG A 257 4.14 3.39 -22.22
N ASN A 258 4.07 3.49 -20.89
CA ASN A 258 4.83 2.65 -19.98
C ASN A 258 4.10 1.33 -19.63
N THR A 259 3.67 0.60 -20.64
CA THR A 259 2.84 -0.61 -20.54
C THR A 259 3.61 -1.93 -20.64
N HIS A 260 4.92 -1.88 -20.93
CA HIS A 260 5.77 -3.07 -21.05
C HIS A 260 5.88 -3.79 -19.69
N GLY A 261 5.64 -5.10 -19.69
CA GLY A 261 5.66 -5.94 -18.48
C GLY A 261 4.33 -6.11 -17.73
N THR A 262 3.27 -5.40 -18.11
CA THR A 262 1.97 -5.41 -17.39
C THR A 262 1.41 -6.81 -17.18
N GLY A 263 1.43 -7.68 -18.20
CA GLY A 263 1.00 -9.08 -18.10
C GLY A 263 1.82 -9.90 -17.09
N CYS A 264 3.14 -9.93 -17.25
CA CYS A 264 4.01 -10.70 -16.36
C CYS A 264 3.91 -10.24 -14.90
N THR A 265 3.85 -8.93 -14.66
CA THR A 265 3.75 -8.37 -13.30
C THR A 265 2.37 -8.61 -12.69
N LEU A 266 1.29 -8.67 -13.48
CA LEU A 266 -0.03 -9.09 -13.01
C LEU A 266 -0.01 -10.55 -12.54
N ALA A 267 0.50 -11.46 -13.37
CA ALA A 267 0.61 -12.88 -13.05
C ALA A 267 1.52 -13.13 -11.83
N SER A 268 2.65 -12.46 -11.74
CA SER A 268 3.58 -12.56 -10.61
C SER A 268 3.00 -11.97 -9.32
N CYS A 269 2.15 -10.93 -9.39
CA CYS A 269 1.42 -10.43 -8.23
C CYS A 269 0.34 -11.43 -7.76
N ILE A 270 -0.42 -12.04 -8.68
CA ILE A 270 -1.37 -13.13 -8.36
C ILE A 270 -0.64 -14.26 -7.63
N ALA A 271 0.50 -14.72 -8.17
CA ALA A 271 1.29 -15.79 -7.58
C ALA A 271 1.78 -15.44 -6.15
N ALA A 272 2.25 -14.21 -5.94
CA ALA A 272 2.67 -13.73 -4.62
C ALA A 272 1.52 -13.66 -3.60
N GLU A 273 0.32 -13.25 -4.00
CA GLU A 273 -0.84 -13.22 -3.10
C GLU A 273 -1.38 -14.64 -2.80
N LEU A 274 -1.37 -15.56 -3.77
CA LEU A 274 -1.69 -16.98 -3.55
C LEU A 274 -0.70 -17.67 -2.60
N ALA A 275 0.59 -17.34 -2.69
CA ALA A 275 1.61 -17.88 -1.79
C ALA A 275 1.39 -17.43 -0.33
N LYS A 276 0.93 -16.19 -0.12
CA LYS A 276 0.49 -15.68 1.20
C LYS A 276 -0.81 -16.32 1.71
N GLY A 277 -1.50 -17.11 0.89
CA GLY A 277 -2.74 -17.81 1.25
C GLY A 277 -4.02 -17.03 0.95
N HIS A 278 -3.97 -15.95 0.14
CA HIS A 278 -5.20 -15.25 -0.25
C HIS A 278 -6.07 -16.09 -1.21
N PRO A 279 -7.41 -16.00 -1.13
CA PRO A 279 -8.31 -16.61 -2.12
C PRO A 279 -8.08 -16.07 -3.53
N MET A 280 -8.31 -16.90 -4.56
CA MET A 280 -8.01 -16.59 -5.97
C MET A 280 -8.57 -15.23 -6.44
N LEU A 281 -9.86 -14.99 -6.26
CA LEU A 281 -10.50 -13.71 -6.63
C LEU A 281 -9.90 -12.51 -5.88
N SER A 282 -9.44 -12.70 -4.63
CA SER A 282 -8.76 -11.66 -3.85
C SER A 282 -7.38 -11.36 -4.44
N ALA A 283 -6.59 -12.40 -4.71
CA ALA A 283 -5.27 -12.28 -5.34
C ALA A 283 -5.36 -11.53 -6.69
N VAL A 284 -6.33 -11.88 -7.54
CA VAL A 284 -6.59 -11.20 -8.82
C VAL A 284 -7.00 -9.72 -8.62
N LYS A 285 -7.89 -9.42 -7.67
CA LYS A 285 -8.29 -8.02 -7.35
C LYS A 285 -7.13 -7.17 -6.85
N VAL A 286 -6.27 -7.73 -6.00
CA VAL A 286 -5.04 -7.07 -5.52
C VAL A 286 -4.08 -6.80 -6.68
N ALA A 287 -3.85 -7.81 -7.53
CA ALA A 287 -2.94 -7.70 -8.67
C ALA A 287 -3.39 -6.64 -9.69
N LYS A 288 -4.69 -6.58 -10.03
CA LYS A 288 -5.19 -5.54 -10.95
C LYS A 288 -4.96 -4.13 -10.38
N ARG A 289 -5.31 -3.91 -9.10
CA ARG A 289 -5.12 -2.62 -8.41
C ARG A 289 -3.64 -2.22 -8.32
N TYR A 290 -2.75 -3.21 -8.14
CA TYR A 290 -1.31 -3.00 -8.14
C TYR A 290 -0.82 -2.48 -9.49
N ILE A 291 -1.22 -3.11 -10.60
CA ILE A 291 -0.88 -2.65 -11.96
C ILE A 291 -1.42 -1.26 -12.24
N GLU A 292 -2.68 -0.98 -11.91
CA GLU A 292 -3.29 0.36 -12.03
C GLU A 292 -2.46 1.43 -11.28
N THR A 293 -2.13 1.17 -10.02
CA THR A 293 -1.33 2.08 -9.18
C THR A 293 0.08 2.30 -9.75
N ALA A 294 0.73 1.23 -10.22
CA ALA A 294 2.09 1.28 -10.73
C ALA A 294 2.15 1.99 -12.10
N LEU A 295 1.14 1.82 -12.95
CA LEU A 295 1.01 2.52 -14.23
C LEU A 295 0.74 4.00 -14.04
N ASP A 296 -0.19 4.40 -13.16
CA ASP A 296 -0.49 5.82 -12.91
C ASP A 296 0.71 6.54 -12.29
N TYR A 297 1.37 5.94 -11.29
CA TYR A 297 2.60 6.47 -10.71
C TYR A 297 3.71 6.64 -11.77
N SER A 298 3.79 5.71 -12.72
CA SER A 298 4.86 5.69 -13.72
C SER A 298 4.52 6.42 -15.02
N LYS A 299 3.32 7.01 -15.16
CA LYS A 299 2.77 7.40 -16.47
C LYS A 299 3.65 8.37 -17.26
N ASP A 300 4.33 9.26 -16.56
CA ASP A 300 5.20 10.32 -17.10
C ASP A 300 6.71 9.98 -17.02
N ILE A 301 7.09 8.82 -16.48
CA ILE A 301 8.52 8.46 -16.29
C ILE A 301 9.13 8.03 -17.63
N VAL A 302 10.18 8.70 -18.09
CA VAL A 302 10.86 8.36 -19.35
C VAL A 302 11.97 7.33 -19.11
N ILE A 303 11.66 6.04 -19.30
CA ILE A 303 12.65 4.95 -19.31
C ILE A 303 12.78 4.41 -20.74
N GLY A 304 14.01 4.48 -21.30
CA GLY A 304 14.34 3.96 -22.63
C GLY A 304 13.70 4.72 -23.81
N SER A 305 14.06 4.30 -25.02
CA SER A 305 13.61 4.89 -26.30
C SER A 305 12.66 3.99 -27.10
N GLY A 306 12.28 2.82 -26.57
CA GLY A 306 11.35 1.90 -27.23
C GLY A 306 9.91 2.42 -27.30
N LEU A 307 9.10 1.83 -28.20
CA LEU A 307 7.69 2.18 -28.40
C LEU A 307 6.83 2.00 -27.14
N GLN A 308 7.15 1.01 -26.31
CA GLN A 308 6.57 0.83 -24.98
C GLN A 308 7.68 0.85 -23.94
N GLY A 309 7.50 1.66 -22.90
CA GLY A 309 8.41 1.73 -21.76
C GLY A 309 8.01 0.78 -20.63
N PRO A 310 8.92 0.44 -19.72
CA PRO A 310 8.57 -0.21 -18.46
C PRO A 310 8.04 0.79 -17.43
N PHE A 311 7.37 0.29 -16.39
CA PHE A 311 6.92 1.06 -15.23
C PHE A 311 7.69 0.70 -13.95
N ASP A 312 7.55 1.51 -12.90
CA ASP A 312 8.24 1.32 -11.62
C ASP A 312 7.54 0.24 -10.77
N HIS A 313 8.11 -0.95 -10.83
CA HIS A 313 7.67 -2.13 -10.07
C HIS A 313 7.82 -1.94 -8.55
N LEU A 314 8.61 -0.97 -8.09
CA LEU A 314 8.80 -0.69 -6.65
C LEU A 314 8.04 0.56 -6.21
N SER A 315 7.13 1.09 -7.03
CA SER A 315 6.33 2.30 -6.74
C SER A 315 5.66 2.27 -5.36
N LYS A 316 5.01 1.15 -4.97
CA LYS A 316 4.41 0.98 -3.64
C LYS A 316 5.45 1.04 -2.52
N LEU A 317 6.61 0.40 -2.70
CA LEU A 317 7.72 0.44 -1.72
C LEU A 317 8.37 1.83 -1.64
N LYS A 318 8.48 2.57 -2.75
CA LYS A 318 9.05 3.93 -2.78
C LYS A 318 8.12 4.98 -2.15
N ARG A 319 6.80 4.82 -2.29
CA ARG A 319 5.80 5.54 -1.47
C ARG A 319 6.00 5.19 0.01
N ASN A 320 6.13 3.91 0.35
CA ASN A 320 6.37 3.49 1.74
C ASN A 320 7.72 3.99 2.32
N VAL A 321 8.76 4.18 1.50
CA VAL A 321 10.05 4.75 1.94
C VAL A 321 9.98 6.26 2.14
N HIS A 322 9.16 6.99 1.36
CA HIS A 322 8.81 8.38 1.70
C HIS A 322 7.94 8.46 2.97
N ASN A 323 7.11 7.43 3.21
CA ASN A 323 6.25 7.32 4.39
C ASN A 323 6.95 6.64 5.59
N ALA A 324 8.26 6.38 5.53
CA ALA A 324 9.00 5.62 6.56
C ALA A 324 9.07 6.31 7.95
N TYR A 325 8.49 7.50 8.09
CA TYR A 325 8.32 8.20 9.35
C TYR A 325 7.05 7.82 10.13
N VAL A 326 5.99 7.28 9.50
CA VAL A 326 4.76 6.88 10.20
C VAL A 326 4.08 5.65 9.57
N GLN A 327 4.27 4.49 10.18
CA GLN A 327 3.29 3.38 10.15
C GLN A 327 3.13 2.81 11.57
N ARG A 328 2.52 3.60 12.45
CA ARG A 328 1.72 3.06 13.56
C ARG A 328 0.28 2.97 13.04
N ALA A 329 -0.34 1.80 13.11
CA ALA A 329 -1.78 1.68 12.87
C ALA A 329 -2.54 2.55 13.88
N PHE A 330 -3.67 3.15 13.48
CA PHE A 330 -4.45 4.03 14.33
C PHE A 330 -4.75 3.39 15.69
N ASP A 331 -4.31 4.05 16.78
CA ASP A 331 -4.63 3.62 18.13
C ASP A 331 -5.75 4.51 18.69
N SER A 332 -6.81 3.88 19.19
CA SER A 332 -7.91 4.59 19.85
C SER A 332 -7.47 5.41 21.06
N GLY A 333 -6.31 5.09 21.66
CA GLY A 333 -5.67 5.87 22.73
C GLY A 333 -5.10 7.22 22.26
N ASP A 334 -4.82 7.40 20.97
CA ASP A 334 -4.33 8.68 20.44
C ASP A 334 -5.41 9.79 20.57
N LEU A 335 -6.69 9.42 20.71
CA LEU A 335 -7.81 10.35 20.92
C LEU A 335 -7.87 11.01 22.32
N PHE A 336 -6.98 10.64 23.25
CA PHE A 336 -7.08 10.99 24.68
C PHE A 336 -7.15 12.50 24.96
N LEU A 337 -6.14 13.25 24.51
CA LEU A 337 -6.13 14.71 24.55
C LEU A 337 -5.96 15.24 23.12
N TYR A 338 -7.10 15.56 22.51
CA TYR A 338 -7.21 15.91 21.10
C TYR A 338 -7.16 17.44 20.95
N ALA A 339 -6.08 17.96 20.36
CA ALA A 339 -5.86 19.38 20.16
C ALA A 339 -6.34 19.84 18.77
N VAL A 340 -7.37 20.69 18.70
CA VAL A 340 -7.88 21.28 17.45
C VAL A 340 -7.38 22.72 17.35
N THR A 341 -6.60 23.05 16.31
CA THR A 341 -5.98 24.38 16.20
C THR A 341 -6.95 25.48 15.77
N ASP A 342 -6.52 26.74 15.96
CA ASP A 342 -7.16 27.92 15.39
C ASP A 342 -6.12 29.06 15.33
N SER A 343 -5.68 29.48 14.12
CA SER A 343 -4.73 30.60 14.01
C SER A 343 -5.33 31.96 14.35
N GLY A 344 -6.65 32.13 14.26
CA GLY A 344 -7.31 33.37 14.69
C GLY A 344 -7.11 33.61 16.19
N MET A 345 -7.26 32.55 16.99
CA MET A 345 -6.98 32.57 18.43
C MET A 345 -5.49 32.80 18.73
N ASN A 346 -4.57 32.14 18.02
CA ASN A 346 -3.13 32.30 18.28
C ASN A 346 -2.57 33.67 17.87
N LYS A 347 -3.14 34.33 16.84
CA LYS A 347 -2.76 35.69 16.42
C LYS A 347 -2.94 36.73 17.55
N LYS A 348 -3.98 36.60 18.37
CA LYS A 348 -4.23 37.43 19.57
C LYS A 348 -3.07 37.37 20.58
N TRP A 349 -2.33 36.26 20.60
CA TRP A 349 -1.20 36.01 21.50
C TRP A 349 0.16 36.10 20.79
N GLY A 350 0.21 36.64 19.56
CA GLY A 350 1.45 36.81 18.79
C GLY A 350 2.15 35.50 18.39
N ARG A 351 1.45 34.36 18.41
CA ARG A 351 2.04 33.02 18.28
C ARG A 351 1.82 32.43 16.88
N SER A 352 2.85 31.80 16.31
CA SER A 352 2.70 31.02 15.06
C SER A 352 1.95 29.70 15.32
N ILE A 353 1.27 29.18 14.29
CA ILE A 353 0.55 27.90 14.41
C ILE A 353 1.50 26.74 14.74
N THR A 354 2.72 26.76 14.21
CA THR A 354 3.79 25.79 14.46
C THR A 354 4.27 25.81 15.91
N ASP A 355 4.43 27.00 16.50
CA ASP A 355 4.79 27.12 17.93
C ASP A 355 3.65 26.65 18.84
N ALA A 356 2.41 26.92 18.45
CA ALA A 356 1.23 26.47 19.17
C ALA A 356 1.09 24.94 19.15
N VAL A 357 1.29 24.30 17.99
CA VAL A 357 1.31 22.84 17.85
C VAL A 357 2.45 22.24 18.67
N LYS A 358 3.67 22.78 18.57
CA LYS A 358 4.82 22.31 19.35
C LYS A 358 4.55 22.38 20.86
N ALA A 359 3.99 23.50 21.35
CA ALA A 359 3.65 23.69 22.76
C ALA A 359 2.53 22.74 23.24
N ALA A 360 1.55 22.43 22.39
CA ALA A 360 0.52 21.44 22.72
C ALA A 360 1.11 20.02 22.84
N LEU A 361 1.97 19.62 21.90
CA LEU A 361 2.65 18.31 21.94
C LEU A 361 3.55 18.18 23.18
N GLU A 362 4.34 19.21 23.50
CA GLU A 362 5.17 19.26 24.72
C GLU A 362 4.34 19.29 26.02
N GLY A 363 3.05 19.61 25.91
CA GLY A 363 2.10 19.59 27.02
C GLY A 363 1.28 18.30 27.15
N GLY A 364 1.44 17.33 26.24
CA GLY A 364 0.75 16.04 26.29
C GLY A 364 -0.46 15.90 25.36
N ALA A 365 -0.61 16.73 24.32
CA ALA A 365 -1.58 16.46 23.26
C ALA A 365 -1.21 15.16 22.52
N THR A 366 -2.17 14.23 22.41
CA THR A 366 -1.96 12.88 21.85
C THR A 366 -2.37 12.76 20.38
N ILE A 367 -3.11 13.75 19.86
CA ILE A 367 -3.45 13.92 18.45
C ILE A 367 -3.68 15.41 18.16
N VAL A 368 -3.33 15.85 16.96
CA VAL A 368 -3.53 17.24 16.51
C VAL A 368 -4.42 17.27 15.28
N GLN A 369 -5.39 18.18 15.25
CA GLN A 369 -6.17 18.51 14.07
C GLN A 369 -5.88 19.95 13.65
N LEU A 370 -5.20 20.12 12.53
CA LEU A 370 -4.92 21.43 11.97
C LEU A 370 -6.18 21.98 11.29
N ARG A 371 -6.67 23.10 11.81
CA ARG A 371 -7.89 23.77 11.36
C ARG A 371 -7.64 25.25 11.11
N GLU A 372 -7.36 25.54 9.85
CA GLU A 372 -7.19 26.89 9.32
C GLU A 372 -8.42 27.27 8.48
N LYS A 373 -9.28 28.13 9.03
CA LYS A 373 -10.52 28.56 8.37
C LYS A 373 -10.31 29.72 7.40
N ASP A 374 -9.44 30.66 7.78
CA ASP A 374 -9.28 31.95 7.12
C ASP A 374 -7.94 32.04 6.37
N ALA A 375 -7.27 30.90 6.15
CA ALA A 375 -6.02 30.81 5.43
C ALA A 375 -6.25 30.45 3.96
N GLU A 376 -5.52 31.09 3.06
CA GLU A 376 -5.48 30.70 1.67
C GLU A 376 -4.90 29.29 1.51
N THR A 377 -5.31 28.59 0.45
CA THR A 377 -4.94 27.16 0.26
C THR A 377 -3.43 26.93 0.24
N ARG A 378 -2.67 27.90 -0.28
CA ARG A 378 -1.20 27.86 -0.24
C ARG A 378 -0.67 27.91 1.19
N ASP A 379 -1.09 28.91 1.95
CA ASP A 379 -0.59 29.15 3.31
C ASP A 379 -0.99 28.01 4.25
N PHE A 380 -2.20 27.46 4.07
CA PHE A 380 -2.63 26.27 4.79
C PHE A 380 -1.77 25.05 4.43
N LEU A 381 -1.41 24.85 3.15
CA LEU A 381 -0.54 23.75 2.75
C LEU A 381 0.89 23.88 3.30
N GLU A 382 1.44 25.09 3.32
CA GLU A 382 2.76 25.38 3.91
C GLU A 382 2.73 25.14 5.44
N ALA A 383 1.71 25.64 6.14
CA ALA A 383 1.50 25.38 7.57
C ALA A 383 1.28 23.89 7.89
N ALA A 384 0.52 23.17 7.03
CA ALA A 384 0.26 21.75 7.19
C ALA A 384 1.53 20.91 7.11
N LYS A 385 2.42 21.19 6.15
CA LYS A 385 3.71 20.50 6.04
C LYS A 385 4.59 20.75 7.26
N ALA A 386 4.72 22.00 7.71
CA ALA A 386 5.51 22.34 8.88
C ALA A 386 4.97 21.69 10.17
N CYS A 387 3.64 21.69 10.37
CA CYS A 387 3.03 21.02 11.50
C CYS A 387 3.18 19.49 11.42
N LEU A 388 3.12 18.90 10.22
CA LEU A 388 3.28 17.46 10.01
C LEU A 388 4.68 16.99 10.42
N GLU A 389 5.73 17.71 10.01
CA GLU A 389 7.11 17.42 10.44
C GLU A 389 7.27 17.47 11.97
N ILE A 390 6.68 18.47 12.63
CA ILE A 390 6.70 18.60 14.10
C ILE A 390 5.97 17.41 14.75
N CYS A 391 4.76 17.07 14.30
CA CYS A 391 3.95 15.98 14.86
C CYS A 391 4.64 14.61 14.66
N ARG A 392 5.17 14.35 13.45
CA ARG A 392 5.96 13.15 13.12
C ARG A 392 7.20 13.01 14.01
N SER A 393 7.90 14.11 14.31
CA SER A 393 9.06 14.09 15.24
C SER A 393 8.72 13.67 16.67
N LYS A 394 7.43 13.71 17.05
CA LYS A 394 6.91 13.32 18.37
C LYS A 394 6.12 12.00 18.34
N GLY A 395 5.93 11.39 17.17
CA GLY A 395 5.10 10.18 17.02
C GLY A 395 3.60 10.43 17.25
N VAL A 396 3.14 11.67 17.09
CA VAL A 396 1.73 12.07 17.27
C VAL A 396 1.09 12.28 15.90
N PRO A 397 -0.12 11.74 15.63
CA PRO A 397 -0.79 11.92 14.34
C PRO A 397 -1.29 13.35 14.13
N LEU A 398 -1.16 13.83 12.88
CA LEU A 398 -1.76 15.08 12.40
C LEU A 398 -2.91 14.82 11.42
N LEU A 399 -4.10 15.33 11.75
CA LEU A 399 -5.27 15.33 10.88
C LEU A 399 -5.52 16.71 10.30
N ILE A 400 -6.00 16.78 9.05
CA ILE A 400 -6.50 18.03 8.45
C ILE A 400 -8.01 18.14 8.66
N ASN A 401 -8.47 19.31 9.11
CA ASN A 401 -9.88 19.62 9.27
C ASN A 401 -10.54 19.94 7.91
N ASP A 402 -11.57 19.19 7.53
CA ASP A 402 -12.50 19.37 6.40
C ASP A 402 -11.84 19.32 4.97
N ARG A 403 -10.61 19.81 4.80
CA ARG A 403 -9.87 19.93 3.53
C ARG A 403 -9.11 18.65 3.14
N VAL A 404 -9.84 17.69 2.56
CA VAL A 404 -9.31 16.41 2.04
C VAL A 404 -8.23 16.60 0.96
N ASP A 405 -8.37 17.65 0.15
CA ASP A 405 -7.41 18.05 -0.89
C ASP A 405 -6.05 18.49 -0.29
N VAL A 406 -6.08 19.25 0.81
CA VAL A 406 -4.86 19.65 1.55
C VAL A 406 -4.21 18.42 2.18
N ALA A 407 -4.98 17.51 2.78
CA ALA A 407 -4.48 16.27 3.37
C ALA A 407 -3.77 15.37 2.34
N LEU A 408 -4.32 15.24 1.13
CA LEU A 408 -3.69 14.56 0.01
C LEU A 408 -2.39 15.27 -0.43
N ALA A 409 -2.41 16.61 -0.50
CA ALA A 409 -1.28 17.40 -0.99
C ALA A 409 -0.09 17.51 -0.02
N CYS A 410 -0.30 17.34 1.29
CA CYS A 410 0.78 17.27 2.29
C CYS A 410 1.10 15.84 2.78
N ASP A 411 0.35 14.82 2.35
CA ASP A 411 0.39 13.46 2.90
C ASP A 411 0.15 13.42 4.43
N ALA A 412 -0.84 14.17 4.93
CA ALA A 412 -1.23 14.11 6.34
C ALA A 412 -1.60 12.69 6.78
N ASP A 413 -1.54 12.42 8.09
CA ASP A 413 -1.84 11.08 8.63
C ASP A 413 -3.34 10.76 8.52
N GLY A 414 -4.18 11.79 8.37
CA GLY A 414 -5.59 11.64 8.04
C GLY A 414 -6.38 12.95 7.97
N VAL A 415 -7.70 12.83 8.09
CA VAL A 415 -8.65 13.96 8.11
C VAL A 415 -9.71 13.80 9.20
N HIS A 416 -10.33 14.91 9.56
CA HIS A 416 -11.60 14.92 10.26
C HIS A 416 -12.60 15.73 9.44
N VAL A 417 -13.79 15.18 9.18
CA VAL A 417 -14.84 15.81 8.36
C VAL A 417 -16.14 15.98 9.14
N GLY A 418 -16.88 17.05 8.85
CA GLY A 418 -18.24 17.29 9.32
C GLY A 418 -19.32 16.76 8.37
N GLN A 419 -20.56 16.96 8.79
CA GLN A 419 -21.77 16.48 8.09
C GLN A 419 -22.12 17.28 6.82
N SER A 420 -21.46 18.41 6.60
CA SER A 420 -21.63 19.28 5.42
C SER A 420 -20.46 19.21 4.46
N ASP A 421 -19.43 18.43 4.80
CA ASP A 421 -18.17 18.34 4.08
C ASP A 421 -18.20 17.14 3.11
N MET A 422 -17.04 16.73 2.58
CA MET A 422 -16.98 15.60 1.65
C MET A 422 -17.51 14.30 2.30
N PRO A 423 -18.44 13.56 1.66
CA PRO A 423 -18.99 12.32 2.21
C PRO A 423 -17.92 11.28 2.55
N THR A 424 -18.01 10.69 3.74
CA THR A 424 -16.98 9.82 4.34
C THR A 424 -16.55 8.66 3.44
N ASN A 425 -17.48 8.06 2.70
CA ASN A 425 -17.19 6.98 1.75
C ASN A 425 -16.34 7.44 0.55
N VAL A 426 -16.54 8.67 0.07
CA VAL A 426 -15.70 9.32 -0.95
C VAL A 426 -14.32 9.63 -0.36
N VAL A 427 -14.26 10.16 0.86
CA VAL A 427 -12.99 10.42 1.57
C VAL A 427 -12.16 9.14 1.71
N ARG A 428 -12.78 8.03 2.16
CA ARG A 428 -12.13 6.72 2.27
C ARG A 428 -11.65 6.18 0.91
N SER A 429 -12.41 6.42 -0.15
CA SER A 429 -12.04 6.05 -1.52
C SER A 429 -10.82 6.82 -2.04
N LEU A 430 -10.69 8.10 -1.68
CA LEU A 430 -9.57 8.96 -2.08
C LEU A 430 -8.30 8.74 -1.24
N LEU A 431 -8.44 8.64 0.09
CA LEU A 431 -7.30 8.49 1.01
C LEU A 431 -6.80 7.05 1.16
N GLY A 432 -7.63 6.06 0.81
CA GLY A 432 -7.32 4.63 0.97
C GLY A 432 -7.46 4.13 2.41
N PRO A 433 -7.13 2.85 2.68
CA PRO A 433 -7.37 2.21 3.97
C PRO A 433 -6.39 2.61 5.08
N GLU A 434 -5.24 3.21 4.75
CA GLU A 434 -4.15 3.46 5.71
C GLU A 434 -4.30 4.79 6.49
N LYS A 435 -5.12 5.71 5.99
CA LYS A 435 -5.25 7.07 6.55
C LYS A 435 -6.38 7.15 7.58
N ILE A 436 -6.19 7.96 8.61
CA ILE A 436 -7.17 8.13 9.69
C ILE A 436 -8.34 9.00 9.20
N ILE A 437 -9.58 8.58 9.44
CA ILE A 437 -10.80 9.35 9.12
C ILE A 437 -11.67 9.50 10.36
N GLY A 438 -11.77 10.73 10.86
CA GLY A 438 -12.72 11.14 11.89
C GLY A 438 -13.99 11.75 11.30
N VAL A 439 -15.15 11.48 11.91
CA VAL A 439 -16.43 12.07 11.49
C VAL A 439 -17.17 12.72 12.66
N SER A 440 -17.51 14.00 12.54
CA SER A 440 -18.36 14.68 13.54
C SER A 440 -19.80 14.15 13.50
N CYS A 441 -20.30 13.63 14.62
CA CYS A 441 -21.62 13.03 14.77
C CYS A 441 -22.42 13.66 15.92
N LYS A 442 -23.76 13.69 15.79
CA LYS A 442 -24.69 14.18 16.83
C LYS A 442 -25.84 13.23 17.15
N THR A 443 -25.97 12.14 16.40
CA THR A 443 -27.07 11.18 16.50
C THR A 443 -26.54 9.75 16.33
N PRO A 444 -27.21 8.74 16.91
CA PRO A 444 -26.90 7.33 16.68
C PRO A 444 -26.84 6.95 15.20
N GLN A 445 -27.73 7.51 14.38
CA GLN A 445 -27.82 7.25 12.94
C GLN A 445 -26.56 7.74 12.21
N GLN A 446 -26.04 8.91 12.56
CA GLN A 446 -24.78 9.43 12.00
C GLN A 446 -23.58 8.59 12.44
N ALA A 447 -23.53 8.14 13.70
CA ALA A 447 -22.47 7.27 14.19
C ALA A 447 -22.45 5.91 13.45
N GLN A 448 -23.63 5.34 13.19
CA GLN A 448 -23.75 4.10 12.41
C GLN A 448 -23.39 4.30 10.93
N GLN A 449 -23.79 5.42 10.33
CA GLN A 449 -23.43 5.75 8.95
C GLN A 449 -21.92 5.95 8.79
N ALA A 450 -21.27 6.68 9.70
CA ALA A 450 -19.82 6.86 9.71
C ALA A 450 -19.05 5.52 9.78
N TRP A 451 -19.56 4.54 10.53
CA TRP A 451 -18.99 3.18 10.57
C TRP A 451 -19.16 2.44 9.23
N ILE A 452 -20.33 2.53 8.60
CA ILE A 452 -20.60 1.92 7.28
C ILE A 452 -19.71 2.53 6.20
N ASP A 453 -19.51 3.85 6.24
CA ASP A 453 -18.69 4.59 5.29
C ASP A 453 -17.17 4.48 5.54
N GLY A 454 -16.77 3.75 6.59
CA GLY A 454 -15.37 3.42 6.87
C GLY A 454 -14.58 4.51 7.60
N ALA A 455 -15.20 5.26 8.51
CA ALA A 455 -14.49 6.08 9.49
C ALA A 455 -13.77 5.22 10.54
N ASP A 456 -12.68 5.74 11.11
CA ASP A 456 -11.91 5.06 12.16
C ASP A 456 -12.35 5.47 13.57
N TYR A 457 -12.90 6.68 13.71
CA TYR A 457 -13.50 7.17 14.96
C TYR A 457 -14.58 8.24 14.68
N ILE A 458 -15.38 8.56 15.70
CA ILE A 458 -16.34 9.68 15.62
C ILE A 458 -16.03 10.78 16.64
N GLY A 459 -16.21 12.03 16.23
CA GLY A 459 -16.30 13.18 17.12
C GLY A 459 -17.74 13.39 17.56
N SER A 460 -18.12 12.92 18.75
CA SER A 460 -19.50 13.06 19.25
C SER A 460 -19.66 14.35 20.04
N GLY A 461 -20.55 15.27 19.62
CA GLY A 461 -20.76 16.47 20.43
C GLY A 461 -21.35 17.73 19.79
N GLY A 462 -20.85 18.87 20.28
CA GLY A 462 -21.72 19.88 20.87
C GLY A 462 -22.13 19.48 22.30
N VAL A 463 -21.22 18.92 23.09
CA VAL A 463 -21.52 18.50 24.48
C VAL A 463 -21.92 19.71 25.32
N TYR A 464 -21.18 20.81 25.21
CA TYR A 464 -21.48 22.09 25.83
C TYR A 464 -21.57 23.21 24.77
N PRO A 465 -22.16 24.38 25.10
CA PRO A 465 -22.13 25.56 24.23
C PRO A 465 -20.70 26.00 23.88
N THR A 466 -20.50 26.55 22.69
CA THR A 466 -19.19 26.99 22.21
C THR A 466 -19.30 28.09 21.17
N ASN A 467 -18.33 29.01 21.17
CA ASN A 467 -18.26 30.11 20.20
C ASN A 467 -17.56 29.71 18.88
N THR A 468 -17.00 28.49 18.78
CA THR A 468 -16.14 28.06 17.66
C THR A 468 -16.91 27.67 16.37
N LYS A 469 -18.21 27.35 16.48
CA LYS A 469 -19.14 27.16 15.35
C LYS A 469 -20.49 27.82 15.70
N ALA A 470 -20.94 28.77 14.86
CA ALA A 470 -22.23 29.43 15.04
C ALA A 470 -23.41 28.43 14.92
N ASN A 471 -24.50 28.68 15.65
CA ASN A 471 -25.72 27.84 15.67
C ASN A 471 -25.49 26.35 15.97
N ASN A 472 -24.46 26.01 16.75
CA ASN A 472 -24.14 24.63 17.09
C ASN A 472 -25.15 24.04 18.11
N ARG A 473 -26.21 23.36 17.63
CA ARG A 473 -27.15 22.59 18.49
C ARG A 473 -26.36 21.67 19.42
N THR A 474 -26.54 21.85 20.72
CA THR A 474 -25.91 21.02 21.76
C THR A 474 -26.67 19.71 21.98
N ILE A 475 -25.95 18.69 22.47
CA ILE A 475 -26.50 17.37 22.79
C ILE A 475 -26.35 17.00 24.28
N GLY A 476 -25.53 17.73 25.04
CA GLY A 476 -25.31 17.46 26.46
C GLY A 476 -24.52 16.17 26.73
N ILE A 477 -24.33 15.85 28.02
CA ILE A 477 -23.71 14.59 28.46
C ILE A 477 -24.59 13.39 28.06
N ASP A 478 -25.92 13.48 28.18
CA ASP A 478 -26.80 12.35 27.89
C ASP A 478 -26.89 12.06 26.38
N GLY A 479 -26.85 13.09 25.53
CA GLY A 479 -26.71 12.91 24.09
C GLY A 479 -25.35 12.32 23.72
N LEU A 480 -24.26 12.76 24.36
CA LEU A 480 -22.94 12.13 24.20
C LEU A 480 -23.01 10.64 24.54
N LYS A 481 -23.53 10.27 25.72
CA LYS A 481 -23.71 8.87 26.13
C LYS A 481 -24.53 8.07 25.11
N THR A 482 -25.65 8.64 24.65
CA THR A 482 -26.56 8.00 23.68
C THR A 482 -25.86 7.71 22.34
N VAL A 483 -25.11 8.67 21.81
CA VAL A 483 -24.34 8.48 20.55
C VAL A 483 -23.19 7.51 20.75
N SER A 484 -22.47 7.60 21.88
CA SER A 484 -21.35 6.71 22.17
C SER A 484 -21.78 5.26 22.33
N LEU A 485 -22.85 4.98 23.07
CA LEU A 485 -23.36 3.61 23.25
C LEU A 485 -23.88 2.97 21.94
N ALA A 486 -24.31 3.79 20.97
CA ALA A 486 -24.67 3.32 19.63
C ALA A 486 -23.48 3.15 18.66
N SER A 487 -22.33 3.75 18.99
CA SER A 487 -21.15 3.74 18.12
C SER A 487 -20.37 2.42 18.21
N LYS A 488 -20.12 1.80 17.04
CA LYS A 488 -19.15 0.70 16.92
C LYS A 488 -17.70 1.18 16.82
N LEU A 489 -17.50 2.48 16.68
CA LEU A 489 -16.19 3.13 16.59
C LEU A 489 -15.80 3.77 17.93
N PRO A 490 -14.49 3.95 18.18
CA PRO A 490 -13.98 4.88 19.20
C PRO A 490 -14.62 6.26 19.08
N VAL A 491 -14.78 6.91 20.23
CA VAL A 491 -15.43 8.23 20.33
C VAL A 491 -14.51 9.21 21.03
N VAL A 492 -14.38 10.41 20.45
CA VAL A 492 -13.85 11.59 21.15
C VAL A 492 -15.01 12.57 21.39
N ALA A 493 -15.13 13.11 22.60
CA ALA A 493 -16.15 14.10 22.91
C ALA A 493 -15.74 15.48 22.38
N ILE A 494 -16.64 16.22 21.72
CA ILE A 494 -16.30 17.49 21.07
C ILE A 494 -17.23 18.65 21.45
N GLY A 495 -16.70 19.88 21.43
CA GLY A 495 -17.49 21.12 21.51
C GLY A 495 -17.80 21.59 22.94
N GLY A 496 -17.26 22.77 23.28
CA GLY A 496 -17.47 23.45 24.56
C GLY A 496 -16.73 22.83 25.76
N ILE A 497 -15.79 21.92 25.50
CA ILE A 497 -15.01 21.24 26.53
C ILE A 497 -13.76 22.07 26.87
N GLY A 498 -13.40 22.10 28.15
CA GLY A 498 -12.22 22.75 28.70
C GLY A 498 -11.94 22.29 30.13
N LEU A 499 -11.00 22.97 30.81
CA LEU A 499 -10.48 22.52 32.12
C LEU A 499 -11.56 22.31 33.19
N SER A 500 -12.61 23.12 33.21
CA SER A 500 -13.68 23.07 34.22
C SER A 500 -14.72 21.96 34.02
N ASN A 501 -14.75 21.29 32.87
CA ASN A 501 -15.81 20.32 32.53
C ASN A 501 -15.31 19.03 31.84
N ALA A 502 -14.03 18.95 31.48
CA ALA A 502 -13.44 17.76 30.84
C ALA A 502 -13.47 16.51 31.75
N GLN A 503 -13.28 16.68 33.05
CA GLN A 503 -13.38 15.59 34.04
C GLN A 503 -14.75 14.91 33.96
N SER A 504 -15.84 15.68 34.07
CA SER A 504 -17.22 15.16 34.04
C SER A 504 -17.60 14.50 32.71
N VAL A 505 -16.87 14.78 31.62
CA VAL A 505 -17.03 14.08 30.33
C VAL A 505 -16.36 12.71 30.37
N MET A 506 -15.15 12.60 30.91
CA MET A 506 -14.45 11.32 31.06
C MET A 506 -15.12 10.40 32.11
N GLU A 507 -15.63 10.98 33.19
CA GLU A 507 -16.37 10.28 34.25
C GLU A 507 -17.76 9.78 33.79
N THR A 508 -18.15 9.96 32.52
CA THR A 508 -19.39 9.37 31.97
C THR A 508 -19.37 7.84 31.89
N GLY A 509 -18.20 7.21 31.99
CA GLY A 509 -18.04 5.76 32.11
C GLY A 509 -18.30 4.95 30.84
N VAL A 510 -18.39 5.58 29.66
CA VAL A 510 -18.70 4.86 28.41
C VAL A 510 -17.43 4.23 27.82
N PRO A 511 -17.34 2.89 27.64
CA PRO A 511 -16.06 2.21 27.32
C PRO A 511 -15.37 2.61 26.01
N ASN A 512 -16.14 3.09 25.02
CA ASN A 512 -15.60 3.56 23.73
C ASN A 512 -15.35 5.08 23.68
N LEU A 513 -15.69 5.84 24.73
CA LEU A 513 -15.23 7.23 24.88
C LEU A 513 -13.75 7.21 25.29
N LYS A 514 -12.88 7.74 24.43
CA LYS A 514 -11.43 7.66 24.60
C LYS A 514 -10.77 8.96 25.04
N GLY A 515 -11.45 10.09 24.88
CA GLY A 515 -10.88 11.40 25.21
C GLY A 515 -11.78 12.58 24.86
N VAL A 516 -11.19 13.77 24.91
CA VAL A 516 -11.86 15.04 24.61
C VAL A 516 -11.10 15.86 23.56
N ALA A 517 -11.84 16.52 22.67
CA ALA A 517 -11.30 17.47 21.71
C ALA A 517 -11.55 18.91 22.14
N VAL A 518 -10.48 19.70 22.16
CA VAL A 518 -10.46 21.07 22.69
C VAL A 518 -9.85 22.06 21.70
N VAL A 519 -10.34 23.30 21.75
CA VAL A 519 -9.93 24.40 20.85
C VAL A 519 -9.42 25.57 21.69
N SER A 520 -10.31 26.47 22.14
CA SER A 520 -9.99 27.68 22.89
C SER A 520 -9.39 27.42 24.28
N ALA A 521 -9.65 26.25 24.87
CA ALA A 521 -9.04 25.83 26.13
C ALA A 521 -7.51 25.62 26.02
N LEU A 522 -6.97 25.47 24.80
CA LEU A 522 -5.53 25.43 24.55
C LEU A 522 -5.05 26.65 23.75
N PHE A 523 -5.76 27.02 22.68
CA PHE A 523 -5.26 27.96 21.66
C PHE A 523 -5.71 29.41 21.82
N ASP A 524 -6.71 29.71 22.66
CA ASP A 524 -7.00 31.08 23.11
C ASP A 524 -6.41 31.32 24.52
N GLN A 525 -5.16 30.91 24.72
CA GLN A 525 -4.47 30.97 26.01
C GLN A 525 -3.07 31.57 25.86
N GLU A 526 -2.67 32.33 26.89
CA GLU A 526 -1.34 32.92 26.98
C GLU A 526 -0.23 31.87 26.94
N CYS A 527 -0.45 30.66 27.47
CA CYS A 527 0.50 29.55 27.41
C CYS A 527 -0.16 28.20 27.09
N VAL A 528 -0.15 27.81 25.81
CA VAL A 528 -0.64 26.49 25.33
C VAL A 528 -0.02 25.34 26.13
N LEU A 529 1.29 25.39 26.39
CA LEU A 529 2.02 24.33 27.10
C LEU A 529 1.47 24.10 28.52
N THR A 530 1.23 25.18 29.27
CA THR A 530 0.72 25.10 30.64
C THR A 530 -0.72 24.57 30.67
N GLU A 531 -1.59 25.08 29.81
CA GLU A 531 -3.00 24.65 29.80
C GLU A 531 -3.16 23.23 29.26
N THR A 532 -2.34 22.80 28.31
CA THR A 532 -2.33 21.41 27.84
C THR A 532 -1.89 20.45 28.95
N LYS A 533 -0.84 20.80 29.73
CA LYS A 533 -0.40 20.00 30.88
C LYS A 533 -1.48 19.87 31.97
N LYS A 534 -2.14 20.98 32.31
CA LYS A 534 -3.26 20.98 33.28
C LYS A 534 -4.39 20.07 32.81
N LEU A 535 -4.79 20.20 31.54
CA LEU A 535 -5.88 19.42 30.98
C LEU A 535 -5.52 17.93 30.89
N HIS A 536 -4.30 17.59 30.46
CA HIS A 536 -3.79 16.22 30.46
C HIS A 536 -3.81 15.60 31.87
N ALA A 537 -3.40 16.34 32.90
CA ALA A 537 -3.45 15.87 34.28
C ALA A 537 -4.89 15.58 34.75
N VAL A 538 -5.84 16.46 34.47
CA VAL A 538 -7.27 16.26 34.79
C VAL A 538 -7.85 15.04 34.07
N LEU A 539 -7.50 14.83 32.80
CA LEU A 539 -7.94 13.65 32.04
C LEU A 539 -7.34 12.35 32.60
N MET A 540 -6.07 12.37 33.02
CA MET A 540 -5.40 11.21 33.64
C MET A 540 -6.01 10.86 35.00
N GLU A 541 -6.37 11.86 35.80
CA GLU A 541 -7.05 11.66 37.08
C GLU A 541 -8.49 11.13 36.89
N ALA A 542 -9.22 11.62 35.90
CA ALA A 542 -10.53 11.07 35.57
C ALA A 542 -10.43 9.61 35.06
N ALA A 543 -9.46 9.31 34.20
CA ALA A 543 -9.27 7.98 33.64
C ALA A 543 -8.81 6.93 34.65
N SER A 544 -8.17 7.32 35.77
CA SER A 544 -7.81 6.39 36.85
C SER A 544 -8.96 6.07 37.79
N ARG A 545 -10.03 6.89 37.83
CA ARG A 545 -11.25 6.69 38.64
C ARG A 545 -12.31 5.79 37.98
N VAL A 546 -12.17 5.55 36.67
CA VAL A 546 -13.12 4.78 35.83
C VAL A 546 -12.61 3.36 35.52
N LYS A 547 -11.35 3.06 35.89
CA LYS A 547 -10.75 1.72 35.86
C LYS A 547 -10.95 0.98 37.17
#